data_AF-A0A2I4BI99-F1
#
_entry.id   AF-A0A2I4BI99-F1
#
_cell.length_a   1.000
_cell.length_b   1.000
_cell.length_c   1.000
_cell.angle_alpha   90.00
_cell.angle_beta   90.00
_cell.angle_gamma   90.00
#
_symmetry.space_group_name_H-M   'P 1'
#
loop_
_entity.id
_entity.type
_entity.pdbx_description
1 polymer ?
#
loop_
_entity_poly.entity_id
_entity_poly.type
_entity_poly.pdbx_seq_one_letter_code
_entity_poly.pdbx_strand_id
1 'polypeptide(L)'
;MGDATKLAFAVFLISCSSGAILGRSETQECVFYNSSWEKDMINRSNIEPCYDEKNKRRHCFASWKNVSGTIEIVRQGCWLDDVNCYDSNECVERKESPNVFFCCCEGNMCNERFMYAPQSDPQSDPPSDTQHSTAYTTSNPFPPKPQLFSTLLYSLVPIIGLAAVVLLSFWMWRHHKLAYPAALVPTHSCC
;
A
#
# COMPACT_ATOMS: atom_id res chain seq x y z
N MET A 1 -16.49 -37.80 -14.29
CA MET A 1 -15.82 -36.66 -13.64
C MET A 1 -16.54 -35.39 -14.06
N GLY A 2 -17.20 -34.73 -13.11
CA GLY A 2 -18.24 -33.74 -13.36
C GLY A 2 -17.71 -32.36 -13.78
N ASP A 3 -18.54 -31.62 -14.51
CA ASP A 3 -18.26 -30.27 -15.01
C ASP A 3 -17.88 -29.27 -13.89
N ALA A 4 -18.26 -29.55 -12.64
CA ALA A 4 -17.83 -28.82 -11.45
C ALA A 4 -16.31 -28.84 -11.24
N THR A 5 -15.62 -29.95 -11.57
CA THR A 5 -14.16 -30.05 -11.43
C THR A 5 -13.45 -29.20 -12.50
N LYS A 6 -14.03 -29.09 -13.70
CA LYS A 6 -13.49 -28.24 -14.79
C LYS A 6 -13.64 -26.75 -14.47
N LEU A 7 -14.79 -26.37 -13.89
CA LEU A 7 -15.03 -24.99 -13.42
C LEU A 7 -14.09 -24.61 -12.27
N ALA A 8 -13.86 -25.51 -11.31
CA ALA A 8 -12.92 -25.27 -10.21
C ALA A 8 -11.48 -25.07 -10.69
N PHE A 9 -11.01 -25.89 -11.65
CA PHE A 9 -9.68 -25.72 -12.25
C PHE A 9 -9.57 -24.42 -13.07
N ALA A 10 -10.62 -24.04 -13.82
CA ALA A 10 -10.64 -22.78 -14.57
C ALA A 10 -10.57 -21.55 -13.66
N VAL A 11 -11.31 -21.56 -12.54
CA VAL A 11 -11.27 -20.47 -11.54
C VAL A 11 -9.90 -20.38 -10.86
N PHE A 12 -9.25 -21.52 -10.60
CA PHE A 12 -7.91 -21.56 -10.01
C PHE A 12 -6.83 -20.99 -10.94
N LEU A 13 -6.94 -21.22 -12.25
CA LEU A 13 -6.00 -20.69 -13.26
C LEU A 13 -6.18 -19.19 -13.51
N ILE A 14 -7.42 -18.68 -13.44
CA ILE A 14 -7.70 -17.24 -13.53
C ILE A 14 -7.16 -16.50 -12.28
N SER A 15 -7.25 -17.12 -11.10
CA SER A 15 -6.72 -16.58 -9.85
C SER A 15 -5.18 -16.44 -9.83
N CYS A 16 -4.45 -17.33 -10.52
CA CYS A 16 -2.98 -17.29 -10.59
C CYS A 16 -2.41 -16.27 -11.59
N SER A 17 -3.24 -15.67 -12.45
CA SER A 17 -2.78 -14.77 -13.52
C SER A 17 -2.74 -13.29 -13.09
N SER A 18 -3.25 -12.95 -11.91
CA SER A 18 -3.30 -11.57 -11.41
C SER A 18 -1.97 -11.09 -10.78
N GLY A 19 -0.90 -11.88 -10.87
CA GLY A 19 0.35 -11.67 -10.13
C GLY A 19 1.47 -10.89 -10.83
N ALA A 20 1.22 -10.24 -11.98
CA ALA A 20 2.30 -9.56 -12.72
C ALA A 20 1.86 -8.27 -13.42
N ILE A 21 1.24 -7.34 -12.70
CA ILE A 21 1.24 -5.93 -13.09
C ILE A 21 1.64 -5.11 -11.85
N LEU A 22 2.91 -5.14 -11.49
CA LEU A 22 3.53 -3.99 -10.82
C LEU A 22 3.63 -2.90 -11.88
N GLY A 23 2.50 -2.25 -12.15
CA GLY A 23 2.44 -1.09 -13.00
C GLY A 23 3.36 -0.03 -12.41
N ARG A 24 4.14 0.61 -13.29
CA ARG A 24 4.90 1.81 -12.96
C ARG A 24 3.98 2.78 -12.22
N SER A 25 4.21 2.96 -10.92
CA SER A 25 3.34 3.80 -10.09
C SER A 25 3.68 5.25 -10.36
N GLU A 26 2.92 5.90 -11.23
CA GLU A 26 3.02 7.35 -11.44
C GLU A 26 2.77 8.09 -10.12
N THR A 27 3.64 9.04 -9.79
CA THR A 27 3.55 9.83 -8.54
C THR A 27 2.55 10.96 -8.72
N GLN A 28 1.40 10.88 -8.05
CA GLN A 28 0.32 11.86 -8.12
C GLN A 28 0.25 12.74 -6.87
N GLU A 29 0.60 12.19 -5.70
CA GLU A 29 0.49 12.88 -4.41
C GLU A 29 1.70 12.59 -3.51
N CYS A 30 2.15 13.62 -2.78
CA CYS A 30 3.28 13.52 -1.85
C CYS A 30 2.94 14.11 -0.48
N VAL A 31 3.66 13.66 0.56
CA VAL A 31 3.63 14.33 1.86
C VAL A 31 4.24 15.71 1.70
N PHE A 32 3.51 16.73 2.13
CA PHE A 32 3.97 18.11 2.22
C PHE A 32 4.33 18.45 3.66
N TYR A 33 5.50 19.06 3.83
CA TYR A 33 5.92 19.66 5.09
C TYR A 33 6.77 20.88 4.82
N ASN A 34 6.52 21.95 5.57
CA ASN A 34 7.36 23.15 5.53
C ASN A 34 7.68 23.63 6.95
N SER A 35 8.96 23.58 7.32
CA SER A 35 9.45 24.11 8.60
C SER A 35 9.26 25.63 8.73
N SER A 36 9.25 26.37 7.60
CA SER A 36 9.11 27.83 7.58
C SER A 36 7.66 28.29 7.33
N TRP A 37 6.68 27.47 7.67
CA TRP A 37 5.26 27.69 7.38
C TRP A 37 4.69 29.02 7.89
N GLU A 38 5.16 29.53 9.04
CA GLU A 38 4.73 30.82 9.61
C GLU A 38 5.13 32.02 8.73
N LYS A 39 6.28 31.92 8.05
CA LYS A 39 6.75 32.96 7.14
C LYS A 39 6.04 32.89 5.80
N ASP A 40 5.73 31.67 5.36
CA ASP A 40 5.13 31.41 4.06
C ASP A 40 3.59 31.46 4.09
N MET A 41 2.97 31.54 5.29
CA MET A 41 1.51 31.54 5.51
C MET A 41 0.81 30.31 4.91
N ILE A 42 1.47 29.15 4.94
CA ILE A 42 0.97 27.87 4.40
C ILE A 42 0.74 26.87 5.54
N ASN A 43 -0.08 25.84 5.33
CA ASN A 43 -0.22 24.73 6.27
C ASN A 43 1.14 24.07 6.55
N ARG A 44 1.46 23.85 7.82
CA ARG A 44 2.72 23.20 8.24
C ARG A 44 2.93 21.82 7.62
N SER A 45 1.86 21.03 7.53
CA SER A 45 1.85 19.70 6.94
C SER A 45 0.54 19.51 6.16
N ASN A 46 0.62 18.88 4.99
CA ASN A 46 -0.52 18.56 4.16
C ASN A 46 -0.16 17.40 3.20
N ILE A 47 -1.09 17.01 2.34
CA ILE A 47 -0.82 16.24 1.13
C ILE A 47 -0.77 17.24 -0.04
N GLU A 48 0.29 17.20 -0.83
CA GLU A 48 0.47 18.04 -2.02
C GLU A 48 0.22 17.20 -3.28
N PRO A 49 -0.74 17.60 -4.14
CA PRO A 49 -0.90 17.00 -5.45
C PRO A 49 0.21 17.48 -6.39
N CYS A 50 0.89 16.55 -7.06
CA CYS A 50 1.93 16.86 -8.03
C CYS A 50 1.27 17.06 -9.40
N TYR A 51 1.17 18.31 -9.85
CA TYR A 51 0.53 18.61 -11.14
C TYR A 51 1.33 18.02 -12.30
N ASP A 52 0.65 17.25 -13.15
CA ASP A 52 1.27 16.61 -14.31
C ASP A 52 1.47 17.61 -15.45
N GLU A 53 2.74 17.91 -15.76
CA GLU A 53 3.08 18.39 -17.08
C GLU A 53 3.21 17.16 -17.99
N LYS A 54 2.47 17.13 -19.10
CA LYS A 54 2.48 16.00 -20.04
C LYS A 54 3.92 15.60 -20.38
N ASN A 55 4.25 14.31 -20.22
CA ASN A 55 5.55 13.67 -20.47
C ASN A 55 6.68 13.95 -19.46
N LYS A 56 6.42 14.55 -18.30
CA LYS A 56 7.44 14.69 -17.24
C LYS A 56 7.13 13.78 -16.07
N ARG A 57 8.13 13.00 -15.62
CA ARG A 57 7.98 12.18 -14.42
C ARG A 57 7.93 13.09 -13.19
N ARG A 58 7.11 12.70 -12.21
CA ARG A 58 7.03 13.34 -10.91
C ARG A 58 7.56 12.40 -9.84
N HIS A 59 8.16 13.00 -8.83
CA HIS A 59 8.74 12.30 -7.69
C HIS A 59 8.28 12.99 -6.40
N CYS A 60 8.44 12.33 -5.27
CA CYS A 60 8.38 12.99 -3.97
C CYS A 60 9.80 13.21 -3.46
N PHE A 61 9.97 14.17 -2.55
CA PHE A 61 11.24 14.35 -1.83
C PHE A 61 11.03 14.56 -0.33
N ALA A 62 12.09 14.29 0.44
CA ALA A 62 12.21 14.68 1.84
C ALA A 62 13.58 15.29 2.08
N SER A 63 13.63 16.31 2.94
CA SER A 63 14.86 16.96 3.38
C SER A 63 14.84 17.19 4.89
N TRP A 64 15.95 16.90 5.55
CA TRP A 64 16.07 16.99 7.00
C TRP A 64 17.49 17.34 7.45
N LYS A 65 17.62 17.76 8.70
CA LYS A 65 18.89 17.94 9.40
C LYS A 65 18.98 16.94 10.54
N ASN A 66 20.20 16.54 10.86
CA ASN A 66 20.49 15.79 12.06
C ASN A 66 21.30 16.69 13.01
N VAL A 67 20.62 17.28 13.98
CA VAL A 67 21.22 18.17 14.98
C VAL A 67 21.49 17.33 16.23
N SER A 68 22.74 16.90 16.40
CA SER A 68 23.17 16.13 17.58
C SER A 68 22.34 14.85 17.85
N GLY A 69 21.94 14.14 16.79
CA GLY A 69 21.11 12.94 16.88
C GLY A 69 19.59 13.20 16.78
N THR A 70 19.16 14.46 16.82
CA THR A 70 17.75 14.84 16.65
C THR A 70 17.47 15.17 15.19
N ILE A 71 16.44 14.52 14.63
CA ILE A 71 16.01 14.75 13.26
C ILE A 71 15.05 15.93 13.20
N GLU A 72 15.43 16.93 12.41
CA GLU A 72 14.62 18.11 12.13
C GLU A 72 14.25 18.13 10.64
N ILE A 73 12.98 17.88 10.32
CA ILE A 73 12.48 17.94 8.94
C ILE A 73 12.52 19.39 8.48
N VAL A 74 13.15 19.64 7.33
CA VAL A 74 13.24 20.96 6.71
C VAL A 74 12.06 21.15 5.77
N ARG A 75 11.92 20.26 4.78
CA ARG A 75 10.85 20.27 3.77
C ARG A 75 10.53 18.88 3.22
N GLN A 76 9.27 18.66 2.86
CA GLN A 76 8.79 17.52 2.08
C GLN A 76 7.81 18.04 1.02
N GLY A 77 7.72 17.37 -0.13
CA GLY A 77 6.74 17.70 -1.17
C GLY A 77 7.00 17.01 -2.50
N CYS A 78 6.43 17.58 -3.56
CA CYS A 78 6.65 17.17 -4.94
C CYS A 78 8.04 17.59 -5.46
N TRP A 79 8.63 16.74 -6.28
CA TRP A 79 9.90 16.94 -6.95
C TRP A 79 9.75 16.83 -8.46
N LEU A 80 10.59 17.58 -9.18
CA LEU A 80 10.62 17.59 -10.64
C LEU A 80 11.24 16.29 -11.18
N ASP A 81 11.12 16.10 -12.49
CA ASP A 81 11.71 14.98 -13.22
C ASP A 81 13.24 14.96 -13.05
N ASP A 82 13.74 14.02 -12.24
CA ASP A 82 15.15 13.89 -11.87
C ASP A 82 15.56 12.42 -11.97
N VAL A 83 16.58 12.17 -12.79
CA VAL A 83 17.09 10.82 -13.08
C VAL A 83 17.60 10.09 -11.84
N ASN A 84 17.99 10.80 -10.78
CA ASN A 84 18.43 10.19 -9.52
C ASN A 84 17.28 9.52 -8.76
N CYS A 85 16.04 9.89 -9.07
CA CYS A 85 14.83 9.42 -8.39
C CYS A 85 14.12 8.28 -9.13
N TYR A 86 14.62 7.93 -10.32
CA TYR A 86 13.97 6.96 -11.20
C TYR A 86 13.95 5.57 -10.59
N ASP A 87 12.76 4.95 -10.62
CA ASP A 87 12.53 3.58 -10.18
C ASP A 87 12.92 3.34 -8.69
N SER A 88 13.09 4.41 -7.91
CA SER A 88 13.38 4.37 -6.49
C SER A 88 12.09 4.50 -5.68
N ASN A 89 11.55 3.40 -5.19
CA ASN A 89 10.31 3.41 -4.40
C ASN A 89 10.54 3.87 -2.93
N GLU A 90 11.79 3.90 -2.48
CA GLU A 90 12.16 4.26 -1.11
C GLU A 90 12.95 5.57 -1.10
N CYS A 91 12.65 6.45 -0.15
CA CYS A 91 13.36 7.73 0.01
C CYS A 91 14.60 7.51 0.89
N VAL A 92 15.78 7.32 0.28
CA VAL A 92 17.03 7.02 0.99
C VAL A 92 18.14 8.01 0.63
N GLU A 93 18.72 8.66 1.64
CA GLU A 93 19.94 9.45 1.51
C GLU A 93 21.17 8.53 1.65
N ARG A 94 22.08 8.61 0.69
CA ARG A 94 23.26 7.74 0.56
C ARG A 94 24.58 8.49 0.66
N LYS A 95 24.55 9.82 0.63
CA LYS A 95 25.74 10.66 0.76
C LYS A 95 26.29 10.59 2.17
N GLU A 96 27.61 10.47 2.31
CA GLU A 96 28.25 10.44 3.62
C GLU A 96 28.19 11.83 4.31
N SER A 97 27.58 11.89 5.49
CA SER A 97 27.57 13.05 6.40
C SER A 97 27.18 14.43 5.78
N PRO A 98 26.07 14.54 5.05
CA PRO A 98 25.66 15.82 4.47
C PRO A 98 25.20 16.82 5.55
N ASN A 99 25.46 18.11 5.33
CA ASN A 99 24.95 19.19 6.19
C ASN A 99 23.42 19.25 6.22
N VAL A 100 22.78 18.91 5.10
CA VAL A 100 21.33 18.76 4.93
C VAL A 100 21.12 17.47 4.13
N PHE A 101 20.39 16.54 4.70
CA PHE A 101 20.07 15.26 4.10
C PHE A 101 18.93 15.44 3.10
N PHE A 102 18.99 14.72 1.98
CA PHE A 102 18.01 14.78 0.91
C PHE A 102 17.76 13.39 0.33
N CYS A 103 16.50 13.07 0.05
CA CYS A 103 16.15 11.91 -0.77
C CYS A 103 14.96 12.23 -1.65
N CYS A 104 14.83 11.46 -2.74
CA CYS A 104 13.68 11.46 -3.59
C CYS A 104 13.26 10.05 -3.97
N CYS A 105 11.99 9.89 -4.33
CA CYS A 105 11.40 8.59 -4.63
C CYS A 105 10.23 8.72 -5.61
N GLU A 106 9.86 7.61 -6.23
CA GLU A 106 8.71 7.47 -7.14
C GLU A 106 7.60 6.67 -6.45
N GLY A 107 6.36 7.10 -6.64
CA GLY A 107 5.17 6.50 -6.04
C GLY A 107 4.47 7.43 -5.05
N ASN A 108 3.15 7.23 -4.91
CA ASN A 108 2.32 8.06 -4.05
C ASN A 108 2.78 7.98 -2.59
N MET A 109 2.98 9.14 -1.97
CA MET A 109 3.34 9.29 -0.56
C MET A 109 4.64 8.57 -0.17
N CYS A 110 5.53 8.26 -1.12
CA CYS A 110 6.76 7.52 -0.85
C CYS A 110 7.72 8.26 0.10
N ASN A 111 7.60 9.59 0.21
CA ASN A 111 8.38 10.43 1.10
C ASN A 111 7.85 10.49 2.54
N GLU A 112 6.81 9.74 2.90
CA GLU A 112 6.33 9.60 4.28
C GLU A 112 7.41 9.03 5.21
N ARG A 113 8.23 8.12 4.67
CA ARG A 113 9.34 7.48 5.36
C ARG A 113 10.63 7.79 4.62
N PHE A 114 11.64 8.23 5.35
CA PHE A 114 12.95 8.54 4.78
C PHE A 114 14.06 7.92 5.62
N MET A 115 15.11 7.48 4.97
CA MET A 115 16.19 6.72 5.60
C MET A 115 17.55 7.33 5.29
N TYR A 116 18.50 7.14 6.20
CA TYR A 116 19.91 7.41 5.95
C TYR A 116 20.68 6.09 5.91
N ALA A 117 21.28 5.79 4.77
CA ALA A 117 22.07 4.59 4.52
C ALA A 117 23.28 4.97 3.64
N PRO A 118 24.36 5.52 4.23
CA PRO A 118 25.53 5.94 3.46
C PRO A 118 26.12 4.75 2.72
N GLN A 119 26.37 4.90 1.42
CA GLN A 119 27.12 3.89 0.68
C GLN A 119 28.59 4.04 1.05
N SER A 120 29.17 3.01 1.67
CA SER A 120 30.63 2.88 1.74
C SER A 120 31.15 2.72 0.32
N ASP A 121 31.92 3.69 -0.18
CA ASP A 121 32.60 3.57 -1.46
C ASP A 121 33.40 2.25 -1.48
N PRO A 122 33.43 1.47 -2.59
CA PRO A 122 34.14 0.20 -2.64
C PRO A 122 35.67 0.29 -2.55
N GLN A 123 36.24 1.46 -2.23
CA GLN A 123 37.66 1.73 -2.41
C GLN A 123 38.33 2.35 -1.18
N SER A 124 38.19 1.71 -0.01
CA SER A 124 39.18 1.77 1.06
C SER A 124 38.86 0.77 2.17
N ASP A 125 39.61 -0.35 2.18
CA ASP A 125 39.98 -1.15 3.35
C ASP A 125 38.87 -1.90 4.16
N PRO A 126 39.22 -2.97 4.94
CA PRO A 126 38.35 -4.12 5.23
C PRO A 126 37.18 -3.86 6.21
N PRO A 127 36.17 -4.75 6.24
CA PRO A 127 34.84 -4.47 6.78
C PRO A 127 34.85 -4.35 8.31
N SER A 128 34.52 -3.17 8.81
CA SER A 128 34.03 -3.01 10.18
C SER A 128 32.51 -3.14 10.15
N ASP A 129 32.02 -4.22 10.73
CA ASP A 129 30.60 -4.53 10.94
C ASP A 129 29.90 -3.42 11.74
N THR A 130 29.39 -2.38 11.06
CA THR A 130 28.38 -1.50 11.64
C THR A 130 27.46 -0.95 10.54
N GLN A 131 26.57 -1.79 10.01
CA GLN A 131 25.41 -1.31 9.26
C GLN A 131 24.48 -0.54 10.20
N HIS A 132 24.68 0.77 10.32
CA HIS A 132 23.81 1.67 11.08
C HIS A 132 22.75 2.30 10.15
N SER A 133 21.97 1.47 9.47
CA SER A 133 20.82 1.94 8.68
C SER A 133 19.78 2.50 9.65
N THR A 134 19.55 3.81 9.63
CA THR A 134 18.60 4.45 10.53
C THR A 134 17.39 4.89 9.72
N ALA A 135 16.26 4.19 9.92
CA ALA A 135 14.98 4.57 9.33
C ALA A 135 14.31 5.63 10.21
N TYR A 136 13.96 6.77 9.61
CA TYR A 136 13.25 7.83 10.31
C TYR A 136 11.81 7.89 9.82
N THR A 137 10.86 7.87 10.75
CA THR A 137 9.44 8.02 10.45
C THR A 137 8.99 9.38 10.93
N THR A 138 8.26 10.12 10.09
CA THR A 138 7.68 11.40 10.50
C THR A 138 6.62 11.17 11.58
N SER A 139 6.93 11.51 12.83
CA SER A 139 5.93 11.51 13.91
C SER A 139 5.20 12.86 13.91
N ASN A 140 4.35 13.09 12.92
CA ASN A 140 3.30 14.12 13.00
C ASN A 140 1.98 13.45 13.46
N PRO A 141 1.09 14.17 14.16
CA PRO A 141 0.03 13.60 14.99
C PRO A 141 -1.18 13.05 14.21
N PHE A 142 -1.04 12.75 12.92
CA PHE A 142 -2.07 11.99 12.23
C PHE A 142 -1.90 10.53 12.66
N PRO A 143 -2.85 9.92 13.39
CA PRO A 143 -2.72 8.54 13.78
C PRO A 143 -2.53 7.73 12.49
N PRO A 144 -1.43 6.98 12.34
CA PRO A 144 -1.36 5.99 11.26
C PRO A 144 -2.60 5.13 11.45
N LYS A 145 -3.51 5.12 10.46
CA LYS A 145 -4.66 4.22 10.52
C LYS A 145 -4.05 2.85 10.77
N PRO A 146 -4.32 2.22 11.94
CA PRO A 146 -3.60 1.03 12.29
C PRO A 146 -3.91 0.00 11.22
N GLN A 147 -2.88 -0.70 10.76
CA GLN A 147 -2.94 -1.75 9.72
C GLN A 147 -3.98 -2.85 10.06
N LEU A 148 -4.48 -2.82 11.30
CA LEU A 148 -5.69 -3.47 11.77
C LEU A 148 -6.88 -3.34 10.83
N PHE A 149 -7.15 -2.21 10.17
CA PHE A 149 -8.34 -2.12 9.31
C PHE A 149 -8.23 -3.03 8.08
N SER A 150 -7.04 -3.15 7.49
CA SER A 150 -6.79 -4.07 6.38
C SER A 150 -6.89 -5.52 6.85
N THR A 151 -6.22 -5.87 7.96
CA THR A 151 -6.29 -7.22 8.53
C THR A 151 -7.69 -7.62 8.98
N LEU A 152 -8.46 -6.68 9.55
CA LEU A 152 -9.86 -6.88 9.93
C LEU A 152 -10.72 -7.03 8.68
N LEU A 153 -10.53 -6.23 7.64
CA LEU A 153 -11.31 -6.36 6.40
C LEU A 153 -11.07 -7.73 5.75
N TYR A 154 -9.80 -8.15 5.60
CA TYR A 154 -9.45 -9.42 4.98
C TYR A 154 -9.84 -10.65 5.81
N SER A 155 -10.01 -10.53 7.14
CA SER A 155 -10.45 -11.64 8.00
C SER A 155 -11.96 -11.66 8.21
N LEU A 156 -12.61 -10.50 8.36
CA LEU A 156 -14.03 -10.41 8.67
C LEU A 156 -14.91 -10.70 7.43
N VAL A 157 -14.50 -10.23 6.25
CA VAL A 157 -15.21 -10.45 4.99
C VAL A 157 -15.39 -11.95 4.66
N PRO A 158 -14.35 -12.81 4.70
CA PRO A 158 -14.54 -14.23 4.44
C PRO A 158 -15.37 -14.93 5.53
N ILE A 159 -15.24 -14.53 6.80
CA ILE A 159 -16.04 -15.11 7.90
C ILE A 159 -17.52 -14.78 7.72
N ILE A 160 -17.86 -13.53 7.40
CA ILE A 160 -19.25 -13.10 7.13
C ILE A 160 -19.80 -13.82 5.89
N GLY A 161 -18.99 -13.96 4.83
CA GLY A 161 -19.36 -14.69 3.63
C GLY A 161 -19.72 -16.16 3.92
N LEU A 162 -18.89 -16.87 4.69
CA LEU A 162 -19.16 -18.24 5.10
C LEU A 162 -20.44 -18.35 5.96
N ALA A 163 -20.62 -17.43 6.91
CA ALA A 163 -21.82 -17.38 7.74
C ALA A 163 -23.09 -17.16 6.90
N ALA A 164 -23.05 -16.25 5.92
CA ALA A 164 -24.16 -16.00 5.02
C ALA A 164 -24.53 -17.24 4.19
N VAL A 165 -23.54 -17.99 3.68
CA VAL A 165 -23.79 -19.25 2.93
C VAL A 165 -24.44 -20.31 3.82
N VAL A 166 -24.00 -20.45 5.08
CA VAL A 166 -24.61 -21.39 6.04
C VAL A 166 -26.04 -20.97 6.37
N LEU A 167 -26.29 -19.68 6.60
CA LEU A 167 -27.63 -19.18 6.88
C LEU A 167 -28.56 -19.32 5.69
N LEU A 168 -28.11 -19.02 4.47
CA LEU A 168 -28.89 -19.20 3.25
C LEU A 168 -29.18 -20.67 2.96
N SER A 169 -28.21 -21.56 3.14
CA SER A 169 -28.45 -23.01 2.97
C SER A 169 -29.42 -23.55 4.01
N PHE A 170 -29.31 -23.13 5.27
CA PHE A 170 -30.27 -23.48 6.32
C PHE A 170 -31.66 -22.91 6.06
N TRP A 171 -31.74 -21.65 5.61
CA TRP A 171 -32.99 -20.98 5.26
C TRP A 171 -33.67 -21.67 4.07
N MET A 172 -32.91 -21.99 3.02
CA MET A 172 -33.39 -22.76 1.88
C MET A 172 -33.82 -24.17 2.30
N TRP A 173 -33.06 -24.87 3.15
CA TRP A 173 -33.43 -26.19 3.65
C TRP A 173 -34.75 -26.15 4.44
N ARG A 174 -34.92 -25.13 5.29
CA ARG A 174 -36.15 -24.93 6.06
C ARG A 174 -37.34 -24.56 5.17
N HIS A 175 -37.16 -23.69 4.18
CA HIS A 175 -38.22 -23.32 3.25
C HIS A 175 -38.57 -24.44 2.25
N HIS A 176 -37.61 -25.23 1.78
CA HIS A 176 -37.87 -26.37 0.90
C HIS A 176 -38.59 -27.51 1.62
N LYS A 177 -38.37 -27.73 2.94
CA LYS A 177 -39.16 -28.71 3.70
C LYS A 177 -40.65 -28.33 3.88
N LEU A 178 -41.03 -27.07 3.65
CA LEU A 178 -42.43 -26.62 3.60
C LEU A 178 -43.04 -26.69 2.20
N ALA A 179 -42.22 -26.91 1.16
CA ALA A 179 -42.62 -26.91 -0.25
C ALA A 179 -42.51 -28.30 -0.90
N TYR A 180 -42.71 -29.38 -0.14
CA TYR A 180 -43.18 -30.64 -0.72
C TYR A 180 -44.71 -30.58 -0.77
N PRO A 181 -45.35 -30.11 -1.86
CA PRO A 181 -46.74 -30.47 -2.08
C PRO A 181 -46.77 -32.00 -2.20
N ALA A 182 -47.71 -32.62 -1.48
CA ALA A 182 -48.01 -34.03 -1.66
C ALA A 182 -48.13 -34.32 -3.15
N ALA A 183 -47.19 -35.08 -3.70
CA ALA A 183 -47.30 -35.57 -5.06
C ALA A 183 -48.63 -36.34 -5.14
N LEU A 184 -49.57 -35.77 -5.88
CA LEU A 184 -50.81 -36.41 -6.30
C LEU A 184 -50.43 -37.78 -6.86
N VAL A 185 -50.85 -38.84 -6.18
CA VAL A 185 -50.89 -40.18 -6.78
C VAL A 185 -52.23 -40.25 -7.53
N PRO A 186 -52.25 -40.31 -8.87
CA PRO A 186 -53.44 -40.71 -9.58
C PRO A 186 -53.46 -42.24 -9.62
N THR A 187 -54.17 -42.89 -8.70
CA THR A 187 -54.60 -44.27 -8.96
C THR A 187 -55.92 -44.20 -9.71
N HIS A 188 -55.79 -44.40 -11.01
CA HIS A 188 -56.87 -44.66 -11.94
C HIS A 188 -57.78 -45.79 -11.45
N SER A 189 -59.03 -45.68 -11.86
CA SER A 189 -60.13 -46.65 -11.82
C SER A 189 -59.70 -48.11 -12.00
N CYS A 190 -60.24 -49.00 -11.17
CA CYS A 190 -60.52 -50.38 -11.55
C CYS A 190 -62.00 -50.68 -11.26
N CYS A 191 -62.58 -51.46 -12.18
CA CYS A 191 -64.00 -51.76 -12.39
C CYS A 191 -64.77 -52.31 -11.19
#